data_AF-A0A261BW34-F1
#
_entry.id   AF-A0A261BW34-F1
#
_cell.length_a   1.000
_cell.length_b   1.000
_cell.length_c   1.000
_cell.angle_alpha   90.00
_cell.angle_beta   90.00
_cell.angle_gamma   90.00
#
_symmetry.space_group_name_H-M   'P 1'
#
loop_
_entity.id
_entity.type
_entity.pdbx_description
1 polymer ?
#
loop_
_entity_poly.entity_id
_entity_poly.type
_entity_poly.pdbx_seq_one_letter_code
_entity_poly.pdbx_strand_id
1 'polypeptide(L)'
;MSLSKLSQTCFSRHQAKTFIRFSSSDFKSLLGPPAVANPYADNGRNRFAAPIIPINHGNVFASIKVPINETPEAIAYKPAVEDVKEPPIAERIMEKALKVEIAKEASTPSPNPAPTTAIDELNSLKDSLNKLEEAAAKPSSSSGSSGDNNDHTSTPEEIEARRKRMERNTRIGGYVVLGGSIIGFISFCFYYGRAQRDEAGNVIADEFSGSFLAPFYRIANSFKLWRDYVVEPAREQLLPDPLPAPYLQPKYTIVIELKNILVHPEWTYKTGYRFLKRPALDYFLDVIGYPNFEVVIYSSESMMTAAPVVDSFDPKQRIMYKLFRDCTKYMNGHHVKDLSKLNRDLSKVIYIDFDAKSGQLNPENMLRVPEWRGNMDDTSLVDLAELLKTIHLSDAEDVRPMLQYYSQYDDPAKEFRRRAVYLSQQEEQKKQQPDESSMLKRYSGRLFGFRRHASA
;
A
#
# COMPACT_ATOMS: atom_id res chain seq x y z
N MET A 1 -0.66 46.72 -52.71
CA MET A 1 -1.51 46.79 -53.92
C MET A 1 -1.03 45.73 -54.91
N SER A 2 -1.96 44.88 -55.38
CA SER A 2 -1.92 43.98 -56.56
C SER A 2 -0.76 42.96 -56.68
N LEU A 3 -0.95 41.65 -56.45
CA LEU A 3 -1.69 40.60 -57.21
C LEU A 3 -1.20 40.28 -58.63
N SER A 4 -0.86 39.00 -58.81
CA SER A 4 -0.94 38.09 -59.98
C SER A 4 0.39 37.34 -60.17
N LYS A 5 0.50 36.02 -60.42
CA LYS A 5 -0.45 34.96 -60.79
C LYS A 5 0.30 33.61 -60.77
N LEU A 6 -0.47 32.51 -60.65
CA LEU A 6 -0.18 31.09 -61.02
C LEU A 6 0.69 30.29 -60.03
N SER A 7 0.32 29.08 -59.60
CA SER A 7 -0.29 27.97 -60.35
C SER A 7 -0.94 26.90 -59.45
N GLN A 8 -1.85 26.10 -60.05
CA GLN A 8 -2.38 24.78 -59.64
C GLN A 8 -3.56 24.74 -58.63
N THR A 9 -4.82 24.73 -59.13
CA THR A 9 -5.68 23.54 -59.41
C THR A 9 -6.15 22.82 -58.14
N CYS A 10 -7.30 23.15 -57.55
CA CYS A 10 -8.66 22.69 -57.87
C CYS A 10 -8.88 21.16 -57.67
N PHE A 11 -9.46 20.73 -56.55
CA PHE A 11 -10.86 20.25 -56.45
C PHE A 11 -11.18 19.66 -55.06
N SER A 12 -12.38 19.99 -54.57
CA SER A 12 -13.04 19.48 -53.38
C SER A 12 -13.63 18.07 -53.62
N ARG A 13 -13.54 17.17 -52.62
CA ARG A 13 -14.71 16.44 -52.08
C ARG A 13 -14.34 15.49 -50.93
N HIS A 14 -15.23 15.48 -49.94
CA HIS A 14 -15.41 14.48 -48.88
C HIS A 14 -15.00 13.05 -49.24
N GLN A 15 -14.27 12.38 -48.34
CA GLN A 15 -14.53 10.99 -48.00
C GLN A 15 -14.13 10.66 -46.54
N ALA A 16 -14.82 9.66 -46.04
CA ALA A 16 -15.02 9.31 -44.63
C ALA A 16 -13.78 8.70 -43.97
N LYS A 17 -13.72 8.90 -42.64
CA LYS A 17 -12.86 8.15 -41.72
C LYS A 17 -13.33 6.71 -41.65
N THR A 18 -12.57 5.78 -42.21
CA THR A 18 -12.78 4.34 -42.02
C THR A 18 -12.05 3.91 -40.75
N PHE A 19 -12.82 3.68 -39.68
CA PHE A 19 -12.40 2.97 -38.48
C PHE A 19 -12.19 1.49 -38.83
N ILE A 20 -10.96 0.99 -38.74
CA ILE A 20 -10.69 -0.45 -38.81
C ILE A 20 -10.87 -1.01 -37.38
N ARG A 21 -12.03 -1.64 -37.14
CA ARG A 21 -12.24 -2.55 -36.01
C ARG A 21 -11.64 -3.90 -36.38
N PHE A 22 -10.60 -4.35 -35.68
CA PHE A 22 -10.19 -5.75 -35.73
C PHE A 22 -11.17 -6.58 -34.88
N SER A 23 -11.91 -7.46 -35.56
CA SER A 23 -12.75 -8.51 -34.96
C SER A 23 -11.86 -9.65 -34.48
N SER A 24 -12.15 -10.22 -33.31
CA SER A 24 -11.40 -11.31 -32.66
C SER A 24 -11.50 -12.67 -33.37
N SER A 25 -11.98 -12.72 -34.62
CA SER A 25 -12.28 -13.96 -35.35
C SER A 25 -11.20 -14.39 -36.34
N ASP A 26 -10.21 -13.56 -36.64
CA ASP A 26 -9.34 -13.78 -37.81
C ASP A 26 -7.88 -14.16 -37.47
N PHE A 27 -7.58 -14.54 -36.22
CA PHE A 27 -6.28 -15.14 -35.87
C PHE A 27 -6.35 -16.67 -36.05
N LYS A 28 -6.07 -17.16 -37.27
CA LYS A 28 -5.86 -18.59 -37.52
C LYS A 28 -4.49 -19.01 -36.98
N SER A 29 -4.50 -19.74 -35.87
CA SER A 29 -3.35 -20.49 -35.35
C SER A 29 -2.74 -21.40 -36.44
N LEU A 30 -1.42 -21.34 -36.61
CA LEU A 30 -0.63 -22.24 -37.48
C LEU A 30 -0.41 -23.64 -36.87
N LEU A 31 -0.90 -23.86 -35.65
CA LEU A 31 -0.94 -25.17 -35.01
C LEU A 31 -2.39 -25.66 -35.07
N GLY A 32 -2.60 -26.80 -35.73
CA GLY A 32 -3.92 -27.43 -35.86
C GLY A 32 -4.57 -27.73 -34.50
N PRO A 33 -5.89 -28.03 -34.48
CA PRO A 33 -6.58 -28.31 -33.23
C PRO A 33 -5.96 -29.51 -32.50
N PRO A 34 -5.87 -29.48 -31.15
CA PRO A 34 -5.27 -30.56 -30.38
C PRO A 34 -6.05 -31.86 -30.59
N ALA A 35 -5.37 -32.91 -31.07
CA ALA A 35 -5.94 -34.22 -31.36
C ALA A 35 -6.16 -35.10 -30.11
N VAL A 36 -6.09 -34.53 -28.90
CA VAL A 36 -6.18 -35.29 -27.65
C VAL A 36 -7.44 -34.87 -26.89
N ALA A 37 -8.43 -35.75 -26.87
CA ALA A 37 -9.63 -35.60 -26.05
C ALA A 37 -9.26 -35.74 -24.56
N ASN A 38 -9.76 -34.82 -23.73
CA ASN A 38 -9.61 -34.88 -22.28
C ASN A 38 -10.43 -36.07 -21.73
N PRO A 39 -9.83 -37.04 -21.03
CA PRO A 39 -10.55 -38.21 -20.50
C PRO A 39 -11.57 -37.89 -19.39
N TYR A 40 -11.64 -36.63 -18.93
CA TYR A 40 -12.60 -36.17 -17.91
C TYR A 40 -13.70 -35.24 -18.45
N ALA A 41 -13.83 -35.11 -19.77
CA ALA A 41 -14.93 -34.34 -20.38
C ALA A 41 -16.23 -35.16 -20.36
N ASP A 42 -17.13 -34.84 -19.42
CA ASP A 42 -18.47 -35.39 -19.36
C ASP A 42 -19.35 -34.77 -20.47
N ASN A 43 -19.56 -35.53 -21.56
CA ASN A 43 -20.33 -35.12 -22.74
C ASN A 43 -21.85 -34.99 -22.50
N GLY A 44 -22.33 -35.20 -21.27
CA GLY A 44 -23.77 -35.18 -20.93
C GLY A 44 -24.32 -33.85 -20.40
N ARG A 45 -23.49 -32.85 -20.09
CA ARG A 45 -23.96 -31.58 -19.51
C ARG A 45 -24.16 -30.49 -20.58
N ASN A 46 -25.34 -30.47 -21.18
CA ASN A 46 -25.85 -29.29 -21.89
C ASN A 46 -25.94 -28.10 -20.91
N ARG A 47 -24.96 -27.20 -20.96
CA ARG A 47 -25.03 -25.89 -20.29
C ARG A 47 -25.97 -25.00 -21.09
N PHE A 48 -27.25 -24.97 -20.73
CA PHE A 48 -28.09 -23.82 -21.06
C PHE A 48 -27.52 -22.61 -20.33
N ALA A 49 -26.96 -21.66 -21.08
CA ALA A 49 -26.56 -20.36 -20.55
C ALA A 49 -27.82 -19.64 -20.08
N ALA A 50 -28.01 -19.49 -18.76
CA ALA A 50 -29.03 -18.62 -18.22
C ALA A 50 -28.67 -17.16 -18.55
N PRO A 51 -29.64 -16.32 -18.97
CA PRO A 51 -29.36 -14.92 -19.25
C PRO A 51 -29.00 -14.18 -17.96
N ILE A 52 -27.99 -13.32 -18.05
CA ILE A 52 -27.52 -12.46 -16.97
C ILE A 52 -28.64 -11.48 -16.60
N ILE A 53 -29.16 -11.59 -15.37
CA ILE A 53 -30.09 -10.62 -14.79
C ILE A 53 -29.27 -9.50 -14.13
N PRO A 54 -29.51 -8.21 -14.44
CA PRO A 54 -28.83 -7.12 -13.76
C PRO A 54 -29.36 -6.97 -12.32
N ILE A 55 -28.46 -7.05 -11.34
CA ILE A 55 -28.80 -6.81 -9.93
C ILE A 55 -28.81 -5.30 -9.69
N ASN A 56 -30.00 -4.77 -9.44
CA ASN A 56 -30.23 -3.39 -9.03
C ASN A 56 -30.15 -3.33 -7.50
N HIS A 57 -29.21 -2.56 -6.94
CA HIS A 57 -29.10 -2.39 -5.49
C HIS A 57 -30.19 -1.42 -5.01
N GLY A 58 -31.35 -1.98 -4.64
CA GLY A 58 -32.43 -1.26 -3.98
C GLY A 58 -33.31 -2.22 -3.19
N ASN A 59 -33.32 -2.06 -1.86
CA ASN A 59 -34.23 -2.68 -0.89
C ASN A 59 -34.42 -4.20 -0.96
N VAL A 60 -33.68 -4.93 -0.11
CA VAL A 60 -34.10 -6.24 0.38
C VAL A 60 -33.96 -6.28 1.90
N PHE A 61 -34.90 -5.64 2.60
CA PHE A 61 -35.32 -6.06 3.93
C PHE A 61 -36.71 -6.67 3.77
N ALA A 62 -36.76 -7.99 3.55
CA ALA A 62 -37.96 -8.79 3.76
C ALA A 62 -37.61 -10.28 3.84
N SER A 63 -37.69 -10.81 5.07
CA SER A 63 -38.25 -12.11 5.43
C SER A 63 -37.64 -13.38 4.82
N ILE A 64 -36.68 -13.98 5.55
CA ILE A 64 -36.45 -15.43 5.54
C ILE A 64 -36.60 -15.91 6.99
N LYS A 65 -37.66 -16.69 7.27
CA LYS A 65 -37.85 -17.42 8.54
C LYS A 65 -37.06 -18.73 8.47
N VAL A 66 -36.17 -18.95 9.44
CA VAL A 66 -35.56 -20.26 9.72
C VAL A 66 -36.06 -20.71 11.11
N PRO A 67 -36.53 -21.95 11.29
CA PRO A 67 -37.07 -22.41 12.56
C PRO A 67 -35.94 -22.75 13.54
N ILE A 68 -36.03 -22.24 14.77
CA ILE A 68 -35.11 -22.56 15.88
C ILE A 68 -35.90 -23.38 16.89
N ASN A 69 -35.36 -24.56 17.24
CA ASN A 69 -35.85 -25.44 18.30
C ASN A 69 -35.78 -24.74 19.67
N GLU A 70 -36.83 -24.95 20.45
CA GLU A 70 -37.04 -24.40 21.79
C GLU A 70 -36.17 -25.09 22.87
N THR A 71 -35.69 -24.33 23.86
CA THR A 71 -35.75 -24.64 25.30
C THR A 71 -35.36 -23.38 26.11
N PRO A 72 -35.83 -23.25 27.38
CA PRO A 72 -36.27 -21.98 27.92
C PRO A 72 -35.38 -21.39 29.03
N GLU A 73 -35.76 -20.17 29.43
CA GLU A 73 -35.40 -19.42 30.66
C GLU A 73 -34.26 -18.39 30.56
N ALA A 74 -34.64 -17.14 30.28
CA ALA A 74 -34.17 -15.98 31.05
C ALA A 74 -35.16 -14.82 30.93
N ILE A 75 -35.44 -14.23 32.09
CA ILE A 75 -36.51 -13.29 32.40
C ILE A 75 -36.29 -11.90 31.78
N ALA A 76 -37.42 -11.25 31.51
CA ALA A 76 -37.61 -9.95 30.88
C ALA A 76 -36.83 -8.77 31.50
N TYR A 77 -36.37 -7.86 30.64
CA TYR A 77 -36.43 -6.42 30.91
C TYR A 77 -36.59 -5.64 29.59
N LYS A 78 -37.74 -4.99 29.40
CA LYS A 78 -37.99 -3.99 28.35
C LYS A 78 -38.03 -2.61 29.02
N PRO A 79 -37.18 -1.64 28.66
CA PRO A 79 -37.52 -0.25 28.90
C PRO A 79 -38.28 0.32 27.70
N ALA A 80 -39.36 1.02 28.00
CA ALA A 80 -40.10 1.87 27.07
C ALA A 80 -39.23 3.09 26.68
N VAL A 81 -39.23 3.44 25.40
CA VAL A 81 -38.66 4.70 24.91
C VAL A 81 -39.81 5.52 24.37
N GLU A 82 -40.02 6.69 24.98
CA GLU A 82 -40.93 7.73 24.54
C GLU A 82 -40.39 8.40 23.26
N ASP A 83 -41.27 8.57 22.26
CA ASP A 83 -40.99 9.28 21.02
C ASP A 83 -40.90 10.80 21.27
N VAL A 84 -39.69 11.36 21.21
CA VAL A 84 -39.47 12.81 21.04
C VAL A 84 -38.90 13.04 19.64
N LYS A 85 -39.71 13.65 18.76
CA LYS A 85 -39.31 14.04 17.40
C LYS A 85 -38.42 15.29 17.44
N GLU A 86 -37.14 15.15 17.10
CA GLU A 86 -36.31 16.24 16.59
C GLU A 86 -36.04 16.04 15.08
N PRO A 87 -35.98 17.12 14.27
CA PRO A 87 -35.75 17.01 12.84
C PRO A 87 -34.27 16.69 12.49
N PRO A 88 -34.01 16.07 11.33
CA PRO A 88 -32.71 15.51 10.99
C PRO A 88 -31.64 16.57 10.73
N ILE A 89 -30.42 16.25 11.15
CA ILE A 89 -29.18 17.04 11.13
C ILE A 89 -28.82 17.62 9.75
N ALA A 90 -29.34 17.05 8.65
CA ALA A 90 -29.08 17.50 7.29
C ALA A 90 -29.65 18.89 6.97
N GLU A 91 -30.82 19.25 7.53
CA GLU A 91 -31.45 20.55 7.26
C GLU A 91 -30.72 21.70 7.98
N ARG A 92 -30.16 21.44 9.18
CA ARG A 92 -29.34 22.43 9.92
C ARG A 92 -28.00 22.74 9.26
N ILE A 93 -27.46 21.82 8.48
CA ILE A 93 -26.18 22.01 7.76
C ILE A 93 -26.41 22.87 6.51
N MET A 94 -27.53 22.68 5.80
CA MET A 94 -27.88 23.53 4.64
C MET A 94 -28.20 24.97 5.05
N GLU A 95 -28.90 25.18 6.16
CA GLU A 95 -29.23 26.54 6.62
C GLU A 95 -28.00 27.34 7.09
N LYS A 96 -26.98 26.64 7.63
CA LYS A 96 -25.69 27.25 7.99
C LYS A 96 -24.80 27.52 6.77
N ALA A 97 -24.85 26.68 5.73
CA ALA A 97 -24.11 26.92 4.49
C ALA A 97 -24.66 28.14 3.72
N LEU A 98 -26.00 28.28 3.65
CA LEU A 98 -26.67 29.41 2.98
C LEU A 98 -26.40 30.76 3.65
N LYS A 99 -26.26 30.80 4.99
CA LYS A 99 -25.88 32.03 5.72
C LYS A 99 -24.41 32.43 5.54
N VAL A 100 -23.52 31.48 5.27
CA VAL A 100 -22.10 31.75 5.00
C VAL A 100 -21.89 32.27 3.58
N GLU A 101 -22.72 31.86 2.63
CA GLU A 101 -22.63 32.25 1.22
C GLU A 101 -23.19 33.68 0.98
N ILE A 102 -24.28 34.05 1.67
CA ILE A 102 -24.83 35.43 1.63
C ILE A 102 -23.88 36.46 2.25
N ALA A 103 -23.02 36.06 3.21
CA ALA A 103 -22.02 36.94 3.81
C ALA A 103 -20.79 37.18 2.89
N LYS A 104 -20.64 36.40 1.81
CA LYS A 104 -19.48 36.48 0.90
C LYS A 104 -19.72 37.31 -0.36
N GLU A 105 -20.97 37.63 -0.70
CA GLU A 105 -21.30 38.41 -1.91
C GLU A 105 -21.39 39.93 -1.69
N ALA A 106 -21.25 40.42 -0.45
CA ALA A 106 -21.26 41.86 -0.15
C ALA A 106 -19.84 42.48 -0.15
N SER A 107 -19.09 42.34 -1.25
CA SER A 107 -17.97 43.25 -1.54
C SER A 107 -17.58 43.21 -3.02
N THR A 108 -18.03 44.20 -3.79
CA THR A 108 -17.49 44.50 -5.14
C THR A 108 -16.17 45.29 -5.05
N PRO A 109 -15.28 45.18 -6.06
CA PRO A 109 -13.91 45.70 -6.00
C PRO A 109 -13.73 47.08 -6.66
N SER A 110 -12.78 47.87 -6.17
CA SER A 110 -12.21 49.08 -6.84
C SER A 110 -10.86 49.46 -6.19
N PRO A 111 -9.98 50.20 -6.88
CA PRO A 111 -8.87 49.71 -7.70
C PRO A 111 -7.50 49.75 -6.98
N ASN A 112 -6.53 48.98 -7.52
CA ASN A 112 -5.16 48.81 -7.01
C ASN A 112 -4.40 50.12 -6.70
N PRO A 113 -3.64 50.22 -5.59
CA PRO A 113 -2.50 51.10 -5.49
C PRO A 113 -1.17 50.39 -5.80
N ALA A 114 -0.17 51.20 -6.14
CA ALA A 114 1.15 50.90 -6.71
C ALA A 114 2.08 50.06 -5.79
N PRO A 115 3.21 49.51 -6.29
CA PRO A 115 4.00 48.52 -5.56
C PRO A 115 4.77 49.20 -4.43
N THR A 116 4.37 48.91 -3.19
CA THR A 116 5.12 49.26 -1.99
C THR A 116 6.39 48.43 -1.92
N THR A 117 7.53 49.08 -1.67
CA THR A 117 8.83 48.43 -1.59
C THR A 117 8.90 47.46 -0.41
N ALA A 118 9.63 46.35 -0.55
CA ALA A 118 9.79 45.31 0.50
C ALA A 118 10.24 45.83 1.87
N ILE A 119 10.80 47.05 1.91
CA ILE A 119 11.17 47.77 3.13
C ILE A 119 9.93 48.21 3.92
N ASP A 120 8.86 48.61 3.25
CA ASP A 120 7.61 49.04 3.88
C ASP A 120 6.84 47.85 4.46
N GLU A 121 6.87 46.69 3.78
CA GLU A 121 6.32 45.45 4.33
C GLU A 121 7.09 44.98 5.57
N LEU A 122 8.42 45.08 5.56
CA LEU A 122 9.26 44.69 6.69
C LEU A 122 9.10 45.63 7.89
N ASN A 123 8.89 46.93 7.65
CA ASN A 123 8.56 47.89 8.69
C ASN A 123 7.15 47.64 9.26
N SER A 124 6.18 47.29 8.42
CA SER A 124 4.83 46.93 8.88
C SER A 124 4.82 45.64 9.72
N LEU A 125 5.65 44.66 9.37
CA LEU A 125 5.81 43.42 10.13
C LEU A 125 6.56 43.63 11.45
N LYS A 126 7.55 44.53 11.47
CA LYS A 126 8.19 44.97 12.73
C LYS A 126 7.21 45.66 13.65
N ASP A 127 6.36 46.55 13.13
CA ASP A 127 5.31 47.20 13.93
C ASP A 127 4.25 46.20 14.42
N SER A 128 3.97 45.17 13.63
CA SER A 128 3.07 44.07 14.00
C SER A 128 3.66 43.21 15.12
N LEU A 129 4.95 42.89 15.04
CA LEU A 129 5.68 42.14 16.07
C LEU A 129 5.82 42.96 17.35
N ASN A 130 6.15 44.25 17.24
CA ASN A 130 6.21 45.15 18.39
C ASN A 130 4.84 45.26 19.09
N LYS A 131 3.73 45.34 18.33
CA LYS A 131 2.37 45.31 18.89
C LYS A 131 2.01 43.98 19.56
N LEU A 132 2.50 42.85 19.04
CA LEU A 132 2.32 41.54 19.65
C LEU A 132 3.18 41.37 20.92
N GLU A 133 4.38 41.93 20.93
CA GLU A 133 5.26 41.96 22.10
C GLU A 133 4.71 42.89 23.19
N GLU A 134 4.11 44.04 22.82
CA GLU A 134 3.38 44.92 23.73
C GLU A 134 2.10 44.28 24.27
N ALA A 135 1.40 43.48 23.45
CA ALA A 135 0.24 42.70 23.88
C ALA A 135 0.61 41.53 24.80
N ALA A 136 1.79 40.91 24.59
CA ALA A 136 2.32 39.87 25.45
C ALA A 136 2.93 40.42 26.76
N ALA A 137 3.38 41.68 26.77
CA ALA A 137 3.91 42.36 27.95
C ALA A 137 2.83 42.89 28.91
N LYS A 138 1.55 42.91 28.50
CA LYS A 138 0.42 43.23 29.40
C LYS A 138 -0.17 41.95 30.00
N PRO A 139 -0.15 41.77 31.33
CA PRO A 139 -0.71 40.57 31.95
C PRO A 139 -2.25 40.57 31.84
N SER A 140 -2.80 39.52 31.23
CA SER A 140 -4.23 39.24 31.21
C SER A 140 -4.70 38.84 32.62
N SER A 141 -5.37 39.75 33.33
CA SER A 141 -6.07 39.45 34.57
C SER A 141 -7.52 39.03 34.27
N SER A 142 -7.84 37.75 34.49
CA SER A 142 -9.23 37.32 34.68
C SER A 142 -9.33 36.17 35.69
N SER A 143 -9.61 36.51 36.95
CA SER A 143 -10.88 36.15 37.63
C SER A 143 -10.75 36.22 39.16
N GLY A 144 -11.61 37.03 39.78
CA GLY A 144 -12.14 36.83 41.14
C GLY A 144 -11.34 37.39 42.32
N SER A 145 -11.45 38.70 42.60
CA SER A 145 -11.76 39.22 43.93
C SER A 145 -11.96 40.74 43.86
N SER A 146 -13.04 41.23 44.47
CA SER A 146 -13.29 42.66 44.66
C SER A 146 -12.13 43.32 45.42
N GLY A 147 -11.59 44.42 44.89
CA GLY A 147 -10.55 45.18 45.59
C GLY A 147 -9.86 46.24 44.73
N ASP A 148 -10.40 47.45 44.82
CA ASP A 148 -9.75 48.76 44.75
C ASP A 148 -8.84 49.14 43.56
N ASN A 149 -9.26 50.18 42.84
CA ASN A 149 -8.47 50.87 41.84
C ASN A 149 -7.48 51.82 42.55
N ASN A 150 -6.17 51.53 42.48
CA ASN A 150 -5.15 52.56 42.65
C ASN A 150 -3.94 52.24 41.77
N ASP A 151 -3.82 53.02 40.70
CA ASP A 151 -2.69 53.03 39.78
C ASP A 151 -1.56 53.86 40.42
N HIS A 152 -0.65 53.20 41.11
CA HIS A 152 0.62 53.79 41.56
C HIS A 152 1.73 53.40 40.58
N THR A 153 2.40 54.41 40.04
CA THR A 153 3.70 54.31 39.38
C THR A 153 4.68 53.57 40.29
N SER A 154 4.81 52.27 40.05
CA SER A 154 5.61 51.36 40.89
C SER A 154 7.09 51.63 40.66
N THR A 155 7.83 51.71 41.76
CA THR A 155 9.30 51.89 41.70
C THR A 155 9.96 50.65 41.07
N PRO A 156 11.12 50.78 40.38
CA PRO A 156 11.81 49.63 39.77
C PRO A 156 12.06 48.47 40.75
N GLU A 157 12.27 48.79 42.04
CA GLU A 157 12.46 47.82 43.12
C GLU A 157 11.18 47.03 43.46
N GLU A 158 10.00 47.65 43.42
CA GLU A 158 8.71 46.98 43.64
C GLU A 158 8.34 46.04 42.49
N ILE A 159 8.68 46.43 41.25
CA ILE A 159 8.52 45.58 40.07
C ILE A 159 9.44 44.36 40.18
N GLU A 160 10.69 44.55 40.61
CA GLU A 160 11.65 43.45 40.82
C GLU A 160 11.23 42.53 41.99
N ALA A 161 10.72 43.08 43.09
CA ALA A 161 10.19 42.31 44.22
C ALA A 161 8.94 41.50 43.82
N ARG A 162 8.04 42.09 43.00
CA ARG A 162 6.89 41.39 42.42
C ARG A 162 7.32 40.26 41.48
N ARG A 163 8.39 40.45 40.70
CA ARG A 163 9.00 39.41 39.85
C ARG A 163 9.56 38.25 40.68
N LYS A 164 10.35 38.53 41.71
CA LYS A 164 10.90 37.51 42.63
C LYS A 164 9.80 36.73 43.36
N ARG A 165 8.70 37.41 43.75
CA ARG A 165 7.53 36.75 44.36
C ARG A 165 6.79 35.87 43.36
N MET A 166 6.64 36.33 42.12
CA MET A 166 6.02 35.56 41.04
C MET A 166 6.86 34.32 40.71
N GLU A 167 8.18 34.45 40.59
CA GLU A 167 9.10 33.31 40.39
C GLU A 167 9.02 32.29 41.52
N ARG A 168 9.01 32.75 42.78
CA ARG A 168 8.84 31.86 43.94
C ARG A 168 7.48 31.15 43.91
N ASN A 169 6.41 31.87 43.62
CA ASN A 169 5.06 31.30 43.55
C ASN A 169 4.91 30.33 42.36
N THR A 170 5.52 30.61 41.21
CA THR A 170 5.54 29.70 40.06
C THR A 170 6.35 28.44 40.37
N ARG A 171 7.48 28.55 41.09
CA ARG A 171 8.25 27.38 41.55
C ARG A 171 7.47 26.53 42.55
N ILE A 172 6.86 27.16 43.56
CA ILE A 172 6.02 26.47 44.55
C ILE A 172 4.81 25.82 43.88
N GLY A 173 4.13 26.56 42.98
CA GLY A 173 3.02 26.04 42.18
C GLY A 173 3.47 24.85 41.32
N GLY A 174 4.65 24.92 40.72
CA GLY A 174 5.27 23.82 39.97
C GLY A 174 5.48 22.56 40.84
N TYR A 175 6.00 22.71 42.07
CA TYR A 175 6.16 21.58 42.99
C TYR A 175 4.82 20.98 43.44
N VAL A 176 3.80 21.81 43.68
CA VAL A 176 2.47 21.33 44.06
C VAL A 176 1.83 20.54 42.92
N VAL A 177 1.92 21.03 41.69
CA VAL A 177 1.41 20.33 40.50
C VAL A 177 2.16 19.01 40.30
N LEU A 178 3.50 19.03 40.32
CA LEU A 178 4.32 17.84 40.14
C LEU A 178 4.09 16.80 41.25
N GLY A 179 4.03 17.24 42.51
CA GLY A 179 3.73 16.38 43.66
C GLY A 179 2.32 15.77 43.56
N GLY A 180 1.32 16.58 43.20
CA GLY A 180 -0.04 16.12 42.96
C GLY A 180 -0.13 15.10 41.82
N SER A 181 0.58 15.32 40.71
CA SER A 181 0.65 14.39 39.58
C SER A 181 1.29 13.05 39.97
N ILE A 182 2.35 13.05 40.79
CA ILE A 182 3.00 11.82 41.25
C ILE A 182 2.05 11.02 42.15
N ILE A 183 1.41 11.67 43.13
CA ILE A 183 0.45 11.00 44.03
C ILE A 183 -0.74 10.44 43.22
N GLY A 184 -1.26 11.24 42.28
CA GLY A 184 -2.33 10.83 41.37
C GLY A 184 -1.92 9.63 40.51
N PHE A 185 -0.70 9.63 39.95
CA PHE A 185 -0.18 8.53 39.15
C PHE A 185 0.03 7.25 39.97
N ILE A 186 0.56 7.36 41.19
CA ILE A 186 0.69 6.22 42.10
C ILE A 186 -0.70 5.64 42.42
N SER A 187 -1.66 6.48 42.78
CA SER A 187 -3.04 6.05 43.06
C SER A 187 -3.69 5.38 41.85
N PHE A 188 -3.53 5.96 40.65
CA PHE A 188 -3.96 5.37 39.38
C PHE A 188 -3.32 3.99 39.18
N CYS A 189 -2.02 3.85 39.46
CA CYS A 189 -1.33 2.58 39.30
C CYS A 189 -1.85 1.51 40.25
N PHE A 190 -2.11 1.86 41.51
CA PHE A 190 -2.67 0.93 42.48
C PHE A 190 -4.14 0.57 42.20
N TYR A 191 -4.90 1.44 41.54
CA TYR A 191 -6.30 1.18 41.21
C TYR A 191 -6.46 0.34 39.94
N TYR A 192 -5.81 0.73 38.83
CA TYR A 192 -5.92 0.04 37.54
C TYR A 192 -4.94 -1.13 37.41
N GLY A 193 -3.82 -1.14 38.15
CA GLY A 193 -2.84 -2.23 38.17
C GLY A 193 -3.16 -3.33 39.18
N ARG A 194 -4.40 -3.42 39.66
CA ARG A 194 -4.82 -4.50 40.56
C ARG A 194 -4.76 -5.84 39.81
N ALA A 195 -4.42 -6.89 40.55
CA ALA A 195 -4.43 -8.24 39.99
C ALA A 195 -5.86 -8.63 39.60
N GLN A 196 -6.00 -9.35 38.48
CA GLN A 196 -7.29 -9.90 38.07
C GLN A 196 -7.77 -10.92 39.09
N ARG A 197 -9.08 -10.99 39.26
CA ARG A 197 -9.73 -11.96 40.14
C ARG A 197 -10.52 -12.94 39.30
N ASP A 198 -10.47 -14.21 39.68
CA ASP A 198 -11.31 -15.25 39.08
C ASP A 198 -12.79 -15.03 39.45
N GLU A 199 -13.68 -15.84 38.86
CA GLU A 199 -15.12 -15.82 39.14
C GLU A 199 -15.45 -16.12 40.62
N ALA A 200 -14.53 -16.77 41.34
CA ALA A 200 -14.62 -17.07 42.77
C ALA A 200 -14.04 -15.95 43.66
N GLY A 201 -13.49 -14.88 43.09
CA GLY A 201 -12.92 -13.73 43.79
C GLY A 201 -11.48 -13.90 44.28
N ASN A 202 -10.82 -15.03 44.00
CA ASN A 202 -9.41 -15.25 44.27
C ASN A 202 -8.53 -14.49 43.29
N VAL A 203 -7.36 -14.08 43.75
CA VAL A 203 -6.37 -13.37 42.92
C VAL A 203 -5.69 -14.35 41.98
N ILE A 204 -5.77 -14.10 40.68
CA ILE A 204 -5.02 -14.85 39.67
C ILE A 204 -3.55 -14.43 39.79
N ALA A 205 -2.69 -15.39 40.13
CA ALA A 205 -1.26 -15.15 40.21
C ALA A 205 -0.67 -14.92 38.81
N ASP A 206 -0.02 -13.78 38.63
CA ASP A 206 0.67 -13.37 37.42
C ASP A 206 2.20 -13.30 37.63
N GLU A 207 2.95 -13.08 36.55
CA GLU A 207 4.43 -12.99 36.58
C GLU A 207 4.94 -11.89 37.53
N PHE A 208 4.11 -10.90 37.84
CA PHE A 208 4.45 -9.77 38.73
C PHE A 208 3.98 -9.98 40.18
N SER A 209 3.26 -11.06 40.47
CA SER A 209 2.73 -11.36 41.79
C SER A 209 3.89 -11.63 42.77
N GLY A 210 3.96 -10.83 43.84
CA GLY A 210 5.04 -10.89 44.84
C GLY A 210 5.99 -9.68 44.80
N SER A 211 5.95 -8.87 43.74
CA SER A 211 6.73 -7.64 43.68
C SER A 211 5.99 -6.46 44.33
N PHE A 212 6.69 -5.59 45.06
CA PHE A 212 6.09 -4.37 45.64
C PHE A 212 5.57 -3.40 44.55
N LEU A 213 6.24 -3.36 43.40
CA LEU A 213 5.87 -2.54 42.24
C LEU A 213 4.97 -3.27 41.24
N ALA A 214 4.36 -4.40 41.63
CA ALA A 214 3.50 -5.19 40.73
C ALA A 214 2.42 -4.37 40.01
N PRO A 215 1.70 -3.43 40.66
CA PRO A 215 0.68 -2.64 39.97
C PRO A 215 1.24 -1.75 38.85
N PHE A 216 2.45 -1.21 39.04
CA PHE A 216 3.12 -0.42 38.00
C PHE A 216 3.56 -1.30 36.82
N TYR A 217 4.19 -2.45 37.09
CA TYR A 217 4.61 -3.36 36.03
C TYR A 217 3.45 -3.90 35.22
N ARG A 218 2.30 -4.17 35.85
CA ARG A 218 1.08 -4.57 35.14
C ARG A 218 0.60 -3.50 34.16
N ILE A 219 0.59 -2.24 34.56
CA ILE A 219 0.18 -1.13 33.67
C ILE A 219 1.18 -0.93 32.55
N ALA A 220 2.48 -0.99 32.85
CA ALA A 220 3.52 -0.95 31.83
C ALA A 220 3.36 -2.13 30.84
N ASN A 221 3.03 -3.32 31.32
CA ASN A 221 2.76 -4.48 30.49
C ASN A 221 1.46 -4.30 29.68
N SER A 222 0.39 -3.75 30.24
CA SER A 222 -0.83 -3.43 29.50
C SER A 222 -0.56 -2.44 28.37
N PHE A 223 0.28 -1.42 28.62
CA PHE A 223 0.68 -0.47 27.59
C PHE A 223 1.55 -1.13 26.51
N LYS A 224 2.46 -2.04 26.91
CA LYS A 224 3.24 -2.86 25.99
C LYS A 224 2.35 -3.74 25.12
N LEU A 225 1.41 -4.48 25.72
CA LEU A 225 0.45 -5.35 25.02
C LEU A 225 -0.43 -4.57 24.06
N TRP A 226 -0.94 -3.40 24.47
CA TRP A 226 -1.70 -2.53 23.59
C TRP A 226 -0.84 -2.04 22.41
N ARG A 227 0.39 -1.61 22.67
CA ARG A 227 1.32 -1.19 21.61
C ARG A 227 1.61 -2.36 20.66
N ASP A 228 1.91 -3.54 21.19
CA ASP A 228 2.19 -4.74 20.41
C ASP A 228 0.97 -5.15 19.57
N TYR A 229 -0.24 -5.08 20.13
CA TYR A 229 -1.48 -5.34 19.39
C TYR A 229 -1.70 -4.38 18.20
N VAL A 230 -1.26 -3.12 18.32
CA VAL A 230 -1.39 -2.11 17.25
C VAL A 230 -0.25 -2.20 16.23
N VAL A 231 0.95 -2.60 16.66
CA VAL A 231 2.18 -2.52 15.88
C VAL A 231 2.56 -3.85 15.23
N GLU A 232 2.50 -4.94 15.99
CA GLU A 232 2.89 -6.25 15.51
C GLU A 232 1.77 -6.86 14.64
N PRO A 233 2.14 -7.68 13.65
CA PRO A 233 1.17 -8.40 12.85
C PRO A 233 0.37 -9.38 13.72
N ALA A 234 -0.84 -9.70 13.28
CA ALA A 234 -1.79 -10.52 14.02
C ALA A 234 -1.30 -11.95 14.35
N ARG A 235 -0.24 -12.44 13.69
CA ARG A 235 0.32 -13.78 13.85
C ARG A 235 1.85 -13.75 13.86
N GLU A 236 2.46 -14.63 14.65
CA GLU A 236 3.91 -14.81 14.68
C GLU A 236 4.43 -15.48 13.40
N GLN A 237 3.75 -16.55 12.96
CA GLN A 237 3.98 -17.22 11.68
C GLN A 237 2.82 -16.94 10.73
N LEU A 238 3.13 -16.36 9.57
CA LEU A 238 2.14 -15.91 8.59
C LEU A 238 1.69 -17.05 7.67
N LEU A 239 2.58 -17.99 7.36
CA LEU A 239 2.29 -19.16 6.52
C LEU A 239 2.41 -20.45 7.33
N PRO A 240 1.62 -21.48 7.00
CA PRO A 240 1.74 -22.80 7.60
C PRO A 240 3.06 -23.47 7.21
N ASP A 241 3.42 -24.51 7.98
CA ASP A 241 4.59 -25.33 7.70
C ASP A 241 4.52 -25.96 6.30
N PRO A 242 5.69 -26.15 5.65
CA PRO A 242 5.77 -26.84 4.37
C PRO A 242 5.22 -28.27 4.50
N LEU A 243 4.51 -28.73 3.46
CA LEU A 243 3.91 -30.06 3.48
C LEU A 243 4.99 -31.14 3.35
N PRO A 244 4.91 -32.25 4.11
CA PRO A 244 5.83 -33.36 3.93
C PRO A 244 5.60 -34.07 2.58
N ALA A 245 6.62 -34.77 2.09
CA ALA A 245 6.46 -35.69 0.98
C ALA A 245 5.31 -36.67 1.27
N PRO A 246 4.37 -36.91 0.32
CA PRO A 246 4.52 -36.88 -1.13
C PRO A 246 4.02 -35.60 -1.84
N TYR A 247 3.58 -34.58 -1.10
CA TYR A 247 3.09 -33.34 -1.70
C TYR A 247 4.26 -32.55 -2.31
N LEU A 248 4.10 -32.11 -3.56
CA LEU A 248 5.12 -31.30 -4.24
C LEU A 248 4.93 -29.83 -3.84
N GLN A 249 5.85 -29.31 -3.03
CA GLN A 249 5.92 -27.88 -2.74
C GLN A 249 6.92 -27.21 -3.68
N PRO A 250 6.56 -26.06 -4.29
CA PRO A 250 7.50 -25.30 -5.10
C PRO A 250 8.75 -24.90 -4.30
N LYS A 251 9.91 -24.94 -4.95
CA LYS A 251 11.22 -24.61 -4.32
C LYS A 251 11.31 -23.15 -3.87
N TYR A 252 10.73 -22.25 -4.64
CA TYR A 252 10.80 -20.80 -4.42
C TYR A 252 9.44 -20.23 -4.07
N THR A 253 9.43 -19.24 -3.17
CA THR A 253 8.23 -18.50 -2.78
C THR A 253 8.29 -17.09 -3.36
N ILE A 254 7.28 -16.69 -4.12
CA ILE A 254 7.12 -15.32 -4.62
C ILE A 254 6.13 -14.60 -3.72
N VAL A 255 6.58 -13.52 -3.12
CA VAL A 255 5.77 -12.61 -2.32
C VAL A 255 5.57 -11.35 -3.15
N ILE A 256 4.33 -10.98 -3.47
CA ILE A 256 4.06 -9.85 -4.35
C ILE A 256 3.04 -8.89 -3.76
N GLU A 257 3.32 -7.59 -3.84
CA GLU A 257 2.33 -6.56 -3.56
C GLU A 257 1.24 -6.53 -4.65
N LEU A 258 0.00 -6.34 -4.22
CA LEU A 258 -1.16 -6.31 -5.08
C LEU A 258 -1.29 -4.94 -5.78
N LYS A 259 -1.25 -3.88 -4.98
CA LYS A 259 -1.54 -2.51 -5.42
C LYS A 259 -0.39 -1.95 -6.24
N ASN A 260 -0.74 -1.31 -7.35
CA ASN A 260 0.17 -0.67 -8.30
C ASN A 260 1.25 -1.61 -8.89
N ILE A 261 1.09 -2.91 -8.72
CA ILE A 261 1.92 -3.94 -9.36
C ILE A 261 1.04 -4.89 -10.15
N LEU A 262 -0.03 -5.44 -9.57
CA LEU A 262 -0.94 -6.33 -10.28
C LEU A 262 -2.23 -5.61 -10.68
N VAL A 263 -2.70 -4.73 -9.82
CA VAL A 263 -3.92 -3.94 -10.02
C VAL A 263 -3.72 -2.50 -9.58
N HIS A 264 -4.42 -1.55 -10.20
CA HIS A 264 -4.36 -0.14 -9.84
C HIS A 264 -5.74 0.36 -9.40
N PRO A 265 -5.91 0.91 -8.19
CA PRO A 265 -7.16 1.51 -7.78
C PRO A 265 -7.42 2.81 -8.55
N GLU A 266 -8.58 2.90 -9.19
CA GLU A 266 -9.07 4.08 -9.89
C GLU A 266 -10.39 4.53 -9.25
N TRP A 267 -10.58 5.83 -9.11
CA TRP A 267 -11.86 6.40 -8.71
C TRP A 267 -12.35 7.39 -9.76
N THR A 268 -13.60 7.24 -10.19
CA THR A 268 -14.27 8.25 -11.02
C THR A 268 -15.68 8.51 -10.51
N TYR A 269 -16.20 9.72 -10.75
CA TYR A 269 -17.57 10.09 -10.37
C TYR A 269 -18.66 9.15 -10.94
N LYS A 270 -18.43 8.59 -12.13
CA LYS A 270 -19.40 7.72 -12.80
C LYS A 270 -19.35 6.29 -12.30
N THR A 271 -18.16 5.80 -11.96
CA THR A 271 -17.92 4.38 -11.72
C THR A 271 -17.65 4.04 -10.26
N GLY A 272 -17.40 5.05 -9.43
CA GLY A 272 -16.90 4.90 -8.07
C GLY A 272 -15.49 4.32 -8.05
N TYR A 273 -15.16 3.69 -6.91
CA TYR A 273 -13.88 3.02 -6.68
C TYR A 273 -13.84 1.68 -7.41
N ARG A 274 -12.83 1.47 -8.25
CA ARG A 274 -12.61 0.24 -9.03
C ARG A 274 -11.13 -0.10 -9.07
N PHE A 275 -10.82 -1.33 -9.45
CA PHE A 275 -9.45 -1.77 -9.71
C PHE A 275 -9.27 -2.05 -11.20
N LEU A 276 -8.28 -1.41 -11.81
CA LEU A 276 -7.81 -1.74 -13.14
C LEU A 276 -6.90 -2.95 -13.06
N LYS A 277 -7.11 -3.93 -13.93
CA LYS A 277 -6.27 -5.11 -14.08
C LYS A 277 -5.06 -4.77 -14.97
N ARG A 278 -3.85 -5.05 -14.51
CA ARG A 278 -2.64 -4.82 -15.32
C ARG A 278 -2.64 -5.71 -16.56
N PRO A 279 -2.25 -5.18 -17.74
CA PRO A 279 -2.11 -5.98 -18.95
C PRO A 279 -1.22 -7.21 -18.72
N ALA A 280 -1.57 -8.33 -19.36
CA ALA A 280 -0.87 -9.61 -19.24
C ALA A 280 -0.85 -10.24 -17.83
N LEU A 281 -1.66 -9.78 -16.87
CA LEU A 281 -1.73 -10.38 -15.53
C LEU A 281 -2.08 -11.88 -15.55
N ASP A 282 -2.99 -12.32 -16.42
CA ASP A 282 -3.34 -13.75 -16.50
C ASP A 282 -2.17 -14.61 -16.97
N TYR A 283 -1.44 -14.11 -17.97
CA TYR A 283 -0.24 -14.75 -18.49
C TYR A 283 0.85 -14.80 -17.42
N PHE A 284 1.08 -13.69 -16.71
CA PHE A 284 2.03 -13.61 -15.60
C PHE A 284 1.73 -14.70 -14.55
N LEU A 285 0.48 -14.79 -14.08
CA LEU A 285 0.07 -15.80 -13.10
C LEU A 285 0.16 -17.23 -13.64
N ASP A 286 -0.11 -17.46 -14.93
CA ASP A 286 0.05 -18.79 -15.55
C ASP A 286 1.54 -19.21 -15.62
N VAL A 287 2.47 -18.27 -15.76
CA VAL A 287 3.92 -18.55 -15.77
C VAL A 287 4.45 -18.79 -14.36
N ILE A 288 4.06 -17.98 -13.37
CA ILE A 288 4.61 -18.06 -12.02
C ILE A 288 3.81 -18.98 -11.07
N GLY A 289 2.57 -19.30 -11.40
CA GLY A 289 1.70 -20.10 -10.54
C GLY A 289 2.21 -21.53 -10.32
N TYR A 290 1.48 -22.28 -9.50
CA TYR A 290 1.77 -23.69 -9.26
C TYR A 290 1.86 -24.47 -10.59
N PRO A 291 2.91 -25.31 -10.80
CA PRO A 291 3.86 -25.82 -9.80
C PRO A 291 5.19 -25.06 -9.68
N ASN A 292 5.39 -23.95 -10.41
CA ASN A 292 6.72 -23.33 -10.53
C ASN A 292 7.12 -22.57 -9.26
N PHE A 293 6.20 -21.80 -8.69
CA PHE A 293 6.40 -21.04 -7.46
C PHE A 293 5.23 -21.16 -6.51
N GLU A 294 5.52 -20.98 -5.22
CA GLU A 294 4.51 -20.71 -4.20
C GLU A 294 4.21 -19.21 -4.23
N VAL A 295 3.06 -18.83 -4.78
CA VAL A 295 2.68 -17.42 -4.93
C VAL A 295 1.89 -16.94 -3.73
N VAL A 296 2.38 -15.88 -3.08
CA VAL A 296 1.81 -15.23 -1.91
C VAL A 296 1.54 -13.77 -2.23
N ILE A 297 0.27 -13.36 -2.14
CA ILE A 297 -0.06 -11.92 -2.12
C ILE A 297 0.26 -11.41 -0.73
N TYR A 298 1.08 -10.36 -0.64
CA TYR A 298 1.32 -9.67 0.64
C TYR A 298 1.13 -8.18 0.42
N SER A 299 -0.05 -7.69 0.80
CA SER A 299 -0.49 -6.32 0.53
C SER A 299 -0.69 -5.53 1.83
N SER A 300 -0.39 -4.24 1.78
CA SER A 300 -0.72 -3.29 2.86
C SER A 300 -2.20 -2.86 2.85
N GLU A 301 -2.98 -3.29 1.85
CA GLU A 301 -4.42 -3.03 1.76
C GLU A 301 -5.23 -3.91 2.73
N SER A 302 -6.41 -3.44 3.12
CA SER A 302 -7.31 -4.18 4.02
C SER A 302 -7.87 -5.43 3.33
N MET A 303 -7.95 -6.54 4.07
CA MET A 303 -8.57 -7.79 3.61
C MET A 303 -9.97 -7.59 3.05
N MET A 304 -10.77 -6.71 3.66
CA MET A 304 -12.15 -6.43 3.23
C MET A 304 -12.26 -5.92 1.80
N THR A 305 -11.24 -5.20 1.32
CA THR A 305 -11.23 -4.59 -0.02
C THR A 305 -10.41 -5.43 -0.99
N ALA A 306 -9.25 -5.91 -0.56
CA ALA A 306 -8.29 -6.57 -1.43
C ALA A 306 -8.64 -8.04 -1.72
N ALA A 307 -9.22 -8.79 -0.77
CA ALA A 307 -9.50 -10.20 -0.97
C ALA A 307 -10.49 -10.47 -2.14
N PRO A 308 -11.64 -9.76 -2.25
CA PRO A 308 -12.55 -9.94 -3.38
C PRO A 308 -11.92 -9.57 -4.73
N VAL A 309 -10.97 -8.62 -4.73
CA VAL A 309 -10.26 -8.21 -5.94
C VAL A 309 -9.34 -9.33 -6.42
N VAL A 310 -8.57 -9.94 -5.51
CA VAL A 310 -7.73 -11.12 -5.81
C VAL A 310 -8.58 -12.26 -6.37
N ASP A 311 -9.70 -12.56 -5.72
CA ASP A 311 -10.61 -13.63 -6.16
C ASP A 311 -11.21 -13.37 -7.55
N SER A 312 -11.40 -12.09 -7.92
CA SER A 312 -11.97 -11.72 -9.22
C SER A 312 -11.04 -11.98 -10.41
N PHE A 313 -9.72 -11.82 -10.25
CA PHE A 313 -8.76 -12.03 -11.34
C PHE A 313 -8.04 -13.38 -11.28
N ASP A 314 -8.10 -14.11 -10.15
CA ASP A 314 -7.52 -15.44 -10.02
C ASP A 314 -8.57 -16.57 -9.84
N PRO A 315 -9.45 -16.80 -10.83
CA PRO A 315 -10.43 -17.88 -10.76
C PRO A 315 -9.80 -19.28 -10.79
N LYS A 316 -8.54 -19.39 -11.25
CA LYS A 316 -7.80 -20.66 -11.29
C LYS A 316 -7.12 -21.01 -9.95
N GLN A 317 -7.16 -20.13 -8.94
CA GLN A 317 -6.50 -20.30 -7.65
C GLN A 317 -5.00 -20.64 -7.79
N ARG A 318 -4.29 -19.87 -8.61
CA ARG A 318 -2.82 -19.96 -8.78
C ARG A 318 -2.08 -19.35 -7.59
N ILE A 319 -2.72 -18.40 -6.90
CA ILE A 319 -2.24 -17.78 -5.67
C ILE A 319 -2.56 -18.69 -4.48
N MET A 320 -1.53 -19.12 -3.75
CA MET A 320 -1.68 -20.07 -2.64
C MET A 320 -2.10 -19.39 -1.33
N TYR A 321 -1.49 -18.24 -1.03
CA TYR A 321 -1.75 -17.51 0.22
C TYR A 321 -1.98 -16.02 -0.03
N LYS A 322 -2.80 -15.41 0.84
CA LYS A 322 -3.18 -14.01 0.78
C LYS A 322 -2.98 -13.40 2.16
N LEU A 323 -2.03 -12.49 2.26
CA LEU A 323 -1.67 -11.74 3.45
C LEU A 323 -2.00 -10.27 3.20
N PHE A 324 -2.69 -9.66 4.16
CA PHE A 324 -3.19 -8.29 4.05
C PHE A 324 -2.60 -7.41 5.16
N ARG A 325 -3.17 -6.22 5.35
CA ARG A 325 -2.72 -5.22 6.32
C ARG A 325 -2.53 -5.73 7.75
N ASP A 326 -3.38 -6.64 8.20
CA ASP A 326 -3.33 -7.29 9.51
C ASP A 326 -2.05 -8.13 9.73
N CYS A 327 -1.44 -8.58 8.64
CA CYS A 327 -0.19 -9.34 8.63
C CYS A 327 1.05 -8.43 8.53
N THR A 328 0.90 -7.11 8.46
CA THR A 328 2.03 -6.17 8.36
C THR A 328 2.42 -5.59 9.72
N LYS A 329 3.67 -5.16 9.85
CA LYS A 329 4.17 -4.46 11.02
C LYS A 329 4.06 -2.95 10.81
N TYR A 330 3.45 -2.23 11.75
CA TYR A 330 3.31 -0.78 11.63
C TYR A 330 4.47 -0.04 12.32
N MET A 331 5.35 0.57 11.53
CA MET A 331 6.54 1.27 12.03
C MET A 331 6.66 2.66 11.42
N ASN A 332 6.85 3.68 12.26
CA ASN A 332 7.14 5.06 11.82
C ASN A 332 6.13 5.60 10.79
N GLY A 333 4.85 5.28 10.94
CA GLY A 333 3.80 5.73 10.02
C GLY A 333 3.65 4.90 8.74
N HIS A 334 4.41 3.82 8.59
CA HIS A 334 4.43 2.96 7.41
C HIS A 334 4.12 1.50 7.76
N HIS A 335 3.46 0.81 6.83
CA HIS A 335 3.26 -0.63 6.89
C HIS A 335 4.48 -1.33 6.28
N VAL A 336 5.14 -2.13 7.10
CA VAL A 336 6.37 -2.85 6.79
C VAL A 336 6.07 -4.34 6.76
N LYS A 337 6.59 -5.03 5.75
CA LYS A 337 6.36 -6.45 5.52
C LYS A 337 7.58 -7.21 5.98
N ASP A 338 7.42 -7.91 7.09
CA ASP A 338 8.49 -8.69 7.71
C ASP A 338 8.50 -10.09 7.11
N LEU A 339 9.49 -10.37 6.26
CA LEU A 339 9.60 -11.67 5.58
C LEU A 339 10.06 -12.77 6.54
N SER A 340 10.69 -12.42 7.66
CA SER A 340 11.13 -13.41 8.67
C SER A 340 9.95 -14.17 9.28
N LYS A 341 8.76 -13.57 9.27
CA LYS A 341 7.52 -14.18 9.78
C LYS A 341 6.80 -15.06 8.76
N LEU A 342 7.29 -15.17 7.52
CA LEU A 342 6.67 -16.02 6.50
C LEU A 342 6.86 -17.51 6.74
N ASN A 343 7.73 -17.93 7.66
CA ASN A 343 8.04 -19.35 7.86
C ASN A 343 8.57 -20.02 6.57
N ARG A 344 9.44 -19.33 5.84
CA ARG A 344 10.10 -19.80 4.62
C ARG A 344 11.58 -19.44 4.68
N ASP A 345 12.41 -20.22 3.99
CA ASP A 345 13.83 -19.89 3.87
C ASP A 345 14.01 -18.64 2.99
N LEU A 346 14.57 -17.58 3.57
CA LEU A 346 14.84 -16.32 2.88
C LEU A 346 15.80 -16.49 1.70
N SER A 347 16.63 -17.55 1.63
CA SER A 347 17.44 -17.82 0.43
C SER A 347 16.60 -18.16 -0.81
N LYS A 348 15.33 -18.55 -0.62
CA LYS A 348 14.38 -18.97 -1.67
C LYS A 348 13.18 -18.03 -1.83
N VAL A 349 13.13 -16.92 -1.06
CA VAL A 349 12.02 -15.95 -1.10
C VAL A 349 12.36 -14.79 -2.02
N ILE A 350 11.48 -14.52 -2.98
CA ILE A 350 11.56 -13.35 -3.86
C ILE A 350 10.42 -12.41 -3.50
N TYR A 351 10.74 -11.21 -3.02
CA TYR A 351 9.76 -10.21 -2.64
C TYR A 351 9.67 -9.08 -3.67
N ILE A 352 8.50 -8.89 -4.27
CA ILE A 352 8.27 -7.93 -5.35
C ILE A 352 7.37 -6.82 -4.84
N ASP A 353 7.91 -5.60 -4.76
CA ASP A 353 7.18 -4.41 -4.34
C ASP A 353 7.69 -3.16 -5.09
N PHE A 354 6.92 -2.08 -5.09
CA PHE A 354 7.31 -0.79 -5.63
C PHE A 354 7.84 0.18 -4.56
N ASP A 355 7.35 0.06 -3.32
CA ASP A 355 7.75 0.90 -2.20
C ASP A 355 8.97 0.32 -1.47
N ALA A 356 10.08 1.04 -1.44
CA ALA A 356 11.28 0.59 -0.71
C ALA A 356 11.05 0.50 0.81
N LYS A 357 10.10 1.26 1.35
CA LYS A 357 9.82 1.26 2.81
C LYS A 357 9.11 0.00 3.27
N SER A 358 8.32 -0.65 2.41
CA SER A 358 7.61 -1.87 2.79
C SER A 358 8.58 -3.03 3.01
N GLY A 359 9.67 -3.09 2.24
CA GLY A 359 10.73 -4.10 2.33
C GLY A 359 11.92 -3.75 3.22
N GLN A 360 11.85 -2.70 4.05
CA GLN A 360 13.02 -2.20 4.77
C GLN A 360 13.67 -3.19 5.75
N LEU A 361 12.95 -4.23 6.18
CA LEU A 361 13.49 -5.28 7.07
C LEU A 361 14.28 -6.36 6.32
N ASN A 362 14.01 -6.56 5.03
CA ASN A 362 14.63 -7.59 4.19
C ASN A 362 14.95 -7.03 2.78
N PRO A 363 15.80 -5.98 2.69
CA PRO A 363 16.10 -5.33 1.41
C PRO A 363 16.79 -6.29 0.41
N GLU A 364 17.52 -7.29 0.88
CA GLU A 364 18.22 -8.28 0.06
C GLU A 364 17.29 -9.21 -0.72
N ASN A 365 16.06 -9.40 -0.24
CA ASN A 365 15.03 -10.20 -0.89
C ASN A 365 14.12 -9.38 -1.81
N MET A 366 14.26 -8.05 -1.77
CA MET A 366 13.37 -7.14 -2.48
C MET A 366 13.84 -6.93 -3.92
N LEU A 367 12.97 -7.29 -4.87
CA LEU A 367 13.01 -6.89 -6.26
C LEU A 367 12.10 -5.68 -6.46
N ARG A 368 12.70 -4.49 -6.51
CA ARG A 368 11.95 -3.24 -6.63
C ARG A 368 11.51 -3.01 -8.07
N VAL A 369 10.19 -3.00 -8.31
CA VAL A 369 9.61 -2.77 -9.64
C VAL A 369 8.97 -1.37 -9.73
N PRO A 370 8.89 -0.77 -10.93
CA PRO A 370 8.24 0.52 -11.09
C PRO A 370 6.74 0.45 -10.80
N GLU A 371 6.22 1.52 -10.20
CA GLU A 371 4.79 1.68 -9.90
C GLU A 371 3.98 1.75 -11.20
N TRP A 372 2.97 0.88 -11.34
CA TRP A 372 2.03 0.90 -12.45
C TRP A 372 0.82 1.81 -12.14
N ARG A 373 0.65 2.84 -12.96
CA ARG A 373 -0.41 3.87 -12.83
C ARG A 373 -1.60 3.66 -13.78
N GLY A 374 -1.90 2.42 -14.16
CA GLY A 374 -3.06 2.11 -15.02
C GLY A 374 -2.84 2.20 -16.53
N ASN A 375 -1.59 2.32 -17.01
CA ASN A 375 -1.32 2.34 -18.45
C ASN A 375 -1.58 0.96 -19.10
N MET A 376 -2.45 0.89 -20.12
CA MET A 376 -2.84 -0.36 -20.77
C MET A 376 -1.88 -0.84 -21.88
N ASP A 377 -0.95 0.01 -22.31
CA ASP A 377 0.13 -0.36 -23.25
C ASP A 377 1.36 -0.95 -22.53
N ASP A 378 1.24 -1.19 -21.21
CA ASP A 378 2.31 -1.74 -20.39
C ASP A 378 2.62 -3.21 -20.72
N THR A 379 3.91 -3.54 -20.83
CA THR A 379 4.39 -4.90 -21.11
C THR A 379 5.31 -5.46 -20.02
N SER A 380 5.50 -4.71 -18.94
CA SER A 380 6.49 -5.05 -17.91
C SER A 380 6.14 -6.30 -17.09
N LEU A 381 4.87 -6.71 -16.97
CA LEU A 381 4.54 -8.02 -16.36
C LEU A 381 5.03 -9.20 -17.20
N VAL A 382 5.08 -9.07 -18.53
CA VAL A 382 5.63 -10.13 -19.40
C VAL A 382 7.13 -10.24 -19.17
N ASP A 383 7.82 -9.10 -19.10
CA ASP A 383 9.26 -9.05 -18.85
C ASP A 383 9.61 -9.58 -17.45
N LEU A 384 8.79 -9.27 -16.45
CA LEU A 384 8.93 -9.78 -15.09
C LEU A 384 8.69 -11.29 -15.03
N ALA A 385 7.70 -11.81 -15.76
CA ALA A 385 7.45 -13.26 -15.83
C ALA A 385 8.67 -14.01 -16.38
N GLU A 386 9.28 -13.51 -17.45
CA GLU A 386 10.45 -14.14 -18.07
C GLU A 386 11.69 -14.06 -17.18
N LEU A 387 11.89 -12.94 -16.46
CA LEU A 387 12.93 -12.83 -15.45
C LEU A 387 12.76 -13.93 -14.39
N LEU A 388 11.58 -14.00 -13.75
CA LEU A 388 11.29 -14.98 -12.69
C LEU A 388 11.43 -16.41 -13.18
N LYS A 389 10.89 -16.72 -14.36
CA LYS A 389 11.05 -18.03 -15.00
C LYS A 389 12.52 -18.39 -15.21
N THR A 390 13.37 -17.43 -15.58
CA THR A 390 14.81 -17.63 -15.71
C THR A 390 15.47 -17.93 -14.36
N ILE A 391 15.04 -17.26 -13.27
CA ILE A 391 15.51 -17.57 -11.91
C ILE A 391 15.16 -19.02 -11.55
N HIS A 392 13.91 -19.44 -11.80
CA HIS A 392 13.48 -20.81 -11.56
C HIS A 392 14.33 -21.83 -12.33
N LEU A 393 14.51 -21.62 -13.63
CA LEU A 393 15.28 -22.51 -14.51
C LEU A 393 16.78 -22.54 -14.18
N SER A 394 17.33 -21.46 -13.61
CA SER A 394 18.74 -21.41 -13.18
C SER A 394 19.03 -22.28 -11.96
N ASP A 395 17.99 -22.74 -11.25
CA ASP A 395 18.06 -23.56 -10.04
C ASP A 395 18.99 -23.02 -8.94
N ALA A 396 19.08 -21.69 -8.82
CA ALA A 396 19.95 -21.01 -7.86
C ALA A 396 19.77 -21.47 -6.39
N GLU A 397 20.88 -21.65 -5.68
CA GLU A 397 20.80 -22.01 -4.26
C GLU A 397 20.41 -20.81 -3.38
N ASP A 398 20.75 -19.60 -3.79
CA ASP A 398 20.33 -18.36 -3.13
C ASP A 398 19.94 -17.33 -4.19
N VAL A 399 18.72 -16.80 -4.09
CA VAL A 399 18.20 -15.81 -5.05
C VAL A 399 18.72 -14.40 -4.77
N ARG A 400 19.11 -14.09 -3.52
CA ARG A 400 19.42 -12.73 -3.06
C ARG A 400 20.50 -12.02 -3.88
N PRO A 401 21.64 -12.65 -4.26
CA PRO A 401 22.66 -11.99 -5.07
C PRO A 401 22.14 -11.54 -6.45
N MET A 402 21.29 -12.36 -7.06
CA MET A 402 20.67 -12.04 -8.34
C MET A 402 19.67 -10.89 -8.20
N LEU A 403 18.83 -10.93 -7.15
CA LEU A 403 17.87 -9.86 -6.87
C LEU A 403 18.57 -8.53 -6.61
N GLN A 404 19.60 -8.53 -5.75
CA GLN A 404 20.39 -7.33 -5.46
C GLN A 404 21.01 -6.71 -6.70
N TYR A 405 21.47 -7.53 -7.66
CA TYR A 405 22.00 -7.04 -8.92
C TYR A 405 20.94 -6.33 -9.77
N TYR A 406 19.75 -6.92 -9.91
CA TYR A 406 18.69 -6.32 -10.70
C TYR A 406 18.02 -5.12 -10.01
N SER A 407 17.95 -5.13 -8.67
CA SER A 407 17.38 -4.03 -7.87
C SER A 407 18.21 -2.74 -7.91
N GLN A 408 19.42 -2.74 -8.49
CA GLN A 408 20.21 -1.52 -8.74
C GLN A 408 19.64 -0.67 -9.89
N TYR A 409 18.80 -1.27 -10.75
CA TYR A 409 18.22 -0.60 -11.90
C TYR A 409 16.81 -0.07 -11.58
N ASP A 410 16.41 1.01 -12.27
CA ASP A 410 15.07 1.59 -12.09
C ASP A 410 13.94 0.63 -12.48
N ASP A 411 14.18 -0.18 -13.52
CA ASP A 411 13.27 -1.22 -13.98
C ASP A 411 14.04 -2.53 -14.19
N PRO A 412 14.02 -3.46 -13.21
CA PRO A 412 14.78 -4.70 -13.29
C PRO A 412 14.32 -5.62 -14.43
N ALA A 413 13.01 -5.64 -14.71
CA ALA A 413 12.43 -6.51 -15.73
C ALA A 413 12.85 -6.06 -17.14
N LYS A 414 12.83 -4.75 -17.38
CA LYS A 414 13.26 -4.18 -18.67
C LYS A 414 14.77 -4.34 -18.90
N GLU A 415 15.58 -4.19 -17.86
CA GLU A 415 17.03 -4.42 -17.97
C GLU A 415 17.36 -5.90 -18.21
N PHE A 416 16.61 -6.83 -17.60
CA PHE A 416 16.71 -8.25 -17.93
C PHE A 416 16.43 -8.52 -19.41
N ARG A 417 15.34 -7.97 -19.94
CA ARG A 417 14.99 -8.09 -21.37
C ARG A 417 16.10 -7.54 -22.27
N ARG A 418 16.62 -6.35 -21.95
CA ARG A 418 17.70 -5.71 -22.72
C ARG A 418 18.95 -6.60 -22.75
N ARG A 419 19.33 -7.20 -21.63
CA ARG A 419 20.46 -8.13 -21.54
C ARG A 419 20.24 -9.39 -22.35
N ALA A 420 19.04 -9.99 -22.27
CA ALA A 420 18.71 -11.18 -23.04
C ALA A 420 18.85 -10.93 -24.55
N VAL A 421 18.34 -9.79 -25.05
CA VAL A 421 18.50 -9.38 -26.46
C VAL A 421 19.96 -9.14 -26.84
N TYR A 422 20.73 -8.50 -25.95
CA TYR A 422 22.15 -8.27 -26.20
C TYR A 422 22.95 -9.58 -26.29
N LEU A 423 22.67 -10.55 -25.42
CA LEU A 423 23.30 -11.86 -25.45
C LEU A 423 22.93 -12.64 -26.72
N SER A 424 21.66 -12.62 -27.16
CA SER A 424 21.25 -13.30 -28.39
C SER A 424 21.94 -12.71 -29.63
N GLN A 425 22.09 -11.39 -29.70
CA GLN A 425 22.83 -10.71 -30.77
C GLN A 425 24.32 -11.11 -30.79
N GLN A 426 24.96 -11.24 -29.62
CA GLN A 426 26.34 -11.72 -29.55
C GLN A 426 26.47 -13.16 -30.02
N GLU A 427 25.53 -14.03 -29.65
CA GLU A 427 25.52 -15.42 -30.10
C GLU A 427 25.34 -15.53 -31.61
N GLU A 428 24.46 -14.71 -32.19
CA GLU A 428 24.27 -14.61 -33.64
C GLU A 428 25.53 -14.12 -34.34
N GLN A 429 26.20 -13.08 -33.82
CA GLN A 429 27.46 -12.58 -34.36
C GLN A 429 28.57 -13.63 -34.28
N LYS A 430 28.68 -14.38 -33.17
CA LYS A 430 29.63 -15.49 -33.03
C LYS A 430 29.34 -16.63 -34.00
N LYS A 431 28.06 -16.93 -34.29
CA LYS A 431 27.66 -17.91 -35.30
C LYS A 431 27.92 -17.45 -36.74
N GLN A 432 27.86 -16.14 -36.99
CA GLN A 432 28.11 -15.54 -38.30
C GLN A 432 29.59 -15.29 -38.59
N GLN A 433 30.44 -15.14 -37.57
CA GLN A 433 31.88 -15.10 -37.76
C GLN A 433 32.35 -16.46 -38.31
N PRO A 434 32.92 -16.50 -39.53
CA PRO A 434 33.46 -17.73 -40.07
C PRO A 434 34.59 -18.19 -39.15
N ASP A 435 34.47 -19.41 -38.65
CA ASP A 435 35.42 -20.04 -37.76
C ASP A 435 36.79 -20.06 -38.45
N GLU A 436 37.68 -19.11 -38.16
CA GLU A 436 39.01 -19.00 -38.80
C GLU A 436 39.82 -20.29 -38.60
N SER A 437 39.54 -21.01 -37.50
CA SER A 437 40.11 -22.33 -37.21
C SER A 437 39.71 -23.38 -38.26
N SER A 438 38.52 -23.27 -38.85
CA SER A 438 38.02 -24.13 -39.93
C SER A 438 38.58 -23.74 -41.30
N MET A 439 38.81 -22.44 -41.54
CA MET A 439 39.45 -21.95 -42.77
C MET A 439 40.94 -22.29 -42.82
N LEU A 440 41.66 -22.18 -41.70
CA LEU A 440 43.06 -22.59 -41.57
C LEU A 440 43.23 -24.13 -41.70
N LYS A 441 42.28 -24.93 -41.17
CA LYS A 441 42.26 -26.38 -41.42
C LYS A 441 42.06 -26.74 -42.89
N ARG A 442 41.24 -25.98 -43.64
CA ARG A 442 41.07 -26.16 -45.09
C ARG A 442 42.30 -25.74 -45.91
N TYR A 443 43.12 -24.81 -45.40
CA TYR A 443 44.31 -24.33 -46.10
C TYR A 443 45.59 -25.17 -45.86
N SER A 444 45.60 -26.07 -44.87
CA SER A 444 46.79 -26.91 -44.59
C SER A 444 46.97 -28.13 -45.51
N GLY A 445 46.04 -28.39 -46.43
CA GLY A 445 45.97 -29.67 -47.16
C GLY A 445 46.52 -29.70 -48.60
N ARG A 446 47.06 -28.62 -49.17
CA ARG A 446 47.32 -28.61 -50.63
C ARG A 446 48.46 -27.73 -51.15
N LEU A 447 49.51 -27.53 -50.36
CA LEU A 447 50.65 -26.70 -50.78
C LEU A 447 52.01 -27.39 -50.72
N PHE A 448 52.12 -28.70 -50.91
CA PHE A 448 53.39 -29.31 -51.33
C PHE A 448 53.12 -30.56 -52.17
N GLY A 449 53.25 -30.39 -53.48
CA GLY A 449 53.25 -31.49 -54.43
C GLY A 449 54.47 -32.38 -54.21
N PHE A 450 54.25 -33.55 -53.63
CA PHE A 450 55.14 -34.69 -53.82
C PHE A 450 54.35 -35.83 -54.43
N ARG A 451 54.32 -35.85 -55.76
CA ARG A 451 54.00 -37.03 -56.57
C ARG A 451 55.15 -38.02 -56.36
N ARG A 452 54.98 -38.98 -55.44
CA ARG A 452 55.90 -40.12 -55.34
C ARG A 452 55.64 -41.03 -56.55
N HIS A 453 56.54 -41.00 -57.51
CA HIS A 453 56.78 -42.13 -58.41
C HIS A 453 57.67 -43.14 -57.67
N ALA A 454 57.21 -44.38 -57.58
CA ALA A 454 58.01 -45.63 -57.46
C ALA A 454 57.01 -46.76 -57.80
N SER A 455 57.05 -47.43 -58.94
CA SER A 455 58.09 -48.32 -59.49
C SER A 455 58.26 -49.60 -58.66
N ALA A 456 57.81 -50.71 -59.27
CA ALA A 456 58.05 -52.14 -59.03
C ALA A 456 56.82 -52.92 -58.55
#